data_AF-A0A3R9CWK1-F1
#
_entry.id   AF-A0A3R9CWK1-F1
#
_cell.length_a   1.000
_cell.length_b   1.000
_cell.length_c   1.000
_cell.angle_alpha   90.00
_cell.angle_beta   90.00
_cell.angle_gamma   90.00
#
_symmetry.space_group_name_H-M   'P 1'
#
loop_
_entity.id
_entity.type
_entity.pdbx_description
1 polymer ?
#
loop_
_entity_poly.entity_id
_entity_poly.type
_entity_poly.pdbx_seq_one_letter_code
_entity_poly.pdbx_strand_id
1 'polypeptide(L)'
;LAALLGLALALPAAGRFGGVALHATRLLLNALRAIPELVWAALMVLAAGLGPNAGTLALALHTAGVLGRLFAEALENTPREPADAIRESGGGRMLAFCYGTLPGVWPQLVAYTLYRWENNIRMASVLGFVGAGGLGQMLYVSLSLFQEAQAATVILAMLVLVLAVDGLSGWARQRWVS
;
A
#
# COMPACT_ATOMS: atom_id res chain seq x y z
N LEU A 1 -8.49 2.25 -1.19
CA LEU A 1 -8.82 1.17 -0.24
C LEU A 1 -7.67 0.83 0.69
N ALA A 2 -6.52 0.35 0.18
CA ALA A 2 -5.37 0.00 1.01
C ALA A 2 -4.85 1.13 1.92
N ALA A 3 -4.77 2.37 1.41
CA ALA A 3 -4.38 3.53 2.20
C ALA A 3 -5.38 3.87 3.31
N LEU A 4 -6.69 3.74 3.05
CA LEU A 4 -7.74 3.97 4.05
C LEU A 4 -7.77 2.86 5.11
N LEU A 5 -7.61 1.60 4.71
CA LEU A 5 -7.50 0.46 5.61
C LEU A 5 -6.21 0.53 6.44
N GLY A 6 -5.09 0.91 5.81
CA GLY A 6 -3.81 1.13 6.47
C GLY A 6 -3.86 2.29 7.48
N LEU A 7 -4.52 3.40 7.14
CA LEU A 7 -4.74 4.52 8.06
C LEU A 7 -5.68 4.13 9.22
N ALA A 8 -6.75 3.38 8.93
CA ALA A 8 -7.68 2.88 9.94
C ALA A 8 -7.02 1.88 10.90
N LEU A 9 -6.08 1.06 10.41
CA LEU A 9 -5.29 0.13 11.22
C LEU A 9 -4.09 0.81 11.92
N ALA A 10 -3.58 1.92 11.39
CA ALA A 10 -2.49 2.68 12.00
C ALA A 10 -2.92 3.40 13.29
N LEU A 11 -4.17 3.87 13.36
CA LEU A 11 -4.73 4.52 14.56
C LEU A 11 -4.71 3.63 15.84
N PRO A 12 -5.14 2.35 15.79
CA PRO A 12 -4.97 1.41 16.90
C PRO A 12 -3.51 0.93 17.06
N ALA A 13 -2.75 0.77 15.96
CA ALA A 13 -1.34 0.37 16.01
C ALA A 13 -0.40 1.43 16.62
N ALA A 14 -0.83 2.68 16.75
CA ALA A 14 -0.11 3.74 17.45
C ALA A 14 -0.33 3.73 18.98
N GLY A 15 -1.01 2.70 19.51
CA GLY A 15 -1.14 2.49 20.97
C GLY A 15 -2.21 3.34 21.65
N ARG A 16 -3.02 4.10 20.89
CA ARG A 16 -4.07 4.97 21.44
C ARG A 16 -5.30 4.21 21.98
N PHE A 17 -5.46 2.92 21.66
CA PHE A 17 -6.49 2.01 22.19
C PHE A 17 -5.96 1.00 23.24
N GLY A 18 -4.70 1.11 23.68
CA GLY A 18 -4.10 0.26 24.73
C GLY A 18 -3.01 -0.71 24.23
N GLY A 19 -2.21 -1.23 25.16
CA GLY A 19 -1.02 -2.05 24.86
C GLY A 19 -1.30 -3.40 24.20
N VAL A 20 -2.48 -3.98 24.42
CA VAL A 20 -2.90 -5.26 23.80
C VAL A 20 -3.25 -5.05 22.31
N ALA A 21 -3.98 -3.97 21.99
CA ALA A 21 -4.28 -3.60 20.61
C ALA A 21 -3.02 -3.24 19.82
N LEU A 22 -2.03 -2.59 20.46
CA LEU A 22 -0.72 -2.33 19.89
C LEU A 22 -0.03 -3.63 19.44
N HIS A 23 0.12 -4.59 20.36
CA HIS A 23 0.83 -5.85 20.07
C HIS A 23 0.05 -6.70 19.06
N ALA A 24 -1.26 -6.81 19.19
CA ALA A 24 -2.11 -7.56 18.26
C ALA A 24 -2.05 -6.98 16.83
N THR A 25 -2.11 -5.66 16.68
CA THR A 25 -2.06 -5.03 15.36
C THR A 25 -0.66 -5.14 14.76
N ARG A 26 0.40 -4.99 15.56
CA ARG A 26 1.79 -5.22 15.09
C ARG A 26 2.01 -6.67 14.65
N LEU A 27 1.45 -7.65 15.37
CA LEU A 27 1.53 -9.07 15.01
C LEU A 27 0.76 -9.33 13.70
N LEU A 28 -0.43 -8.74 13.54
CA LEU A 28 -1.23 -8.81 12.32
C LEU A 28 -0.50 -8.20 11.11
N LEU A 29 0.06 -6.99 11.25
CA LEU A 29 0.83 -6.31 10.21
C LEU A 29 2.10 -7.10 9.86
N ASN A 30 2.74 -7.73 10.86
CA ASN A 30 3.88 -8.62 10.65
C ASN A 30 3.52 -9.89 9.89
N ALA A 31 2.37 -10.49 10.18
CA ALA A 31 1.86 -11.64 9.43
C ALA A 31 1.50 -11.25 7.98
N LEU A 32 0.83 -10.11 7.79
CA LEU A 32 0.44 -9.60 6.47
C LEU A 32 1.65 -9.30 5.57
N ARG A 33 2.76 -8.80 6.13
CA ARG A 33 4.01 -8.52 5.38
C ARG A 33 4.90 -9.74 5.18
N ALA A 34 4.81 -10.74 6.06
CA ALA A 34 5.64 -11.94 5.95
C ALA A 34 5.25 -12.81 4.76
N ILE A 35 3.97 -12.74 4.34
CA ILE A 35 3.45 -13.47 3.20
C ILE A 35 3.76 -12.67 1.91
N PRO A 36 4.49 -13.28 0.95
CA PRO A 36 4.73 -12.67 -0.36
C PRO A 36 3.42 -12.35 -1.08
N GLU A 37 3.42 -11.28 -1.87
CA GLU A 37 2.23 -10.85 -2.64
C GLU A 37 1.70 -11.90 -3.63
N LEU A 38 2.58 -12.72 -4.20
CA LEU A 38 2.21 -13.85 -5.06
C LEU A 38 1.38 -14.89 -4.31
N VAL A 39 1.70 -15.13 -3.03
CA VAL A 39 0.95 -16.06 -2.18
C VAL A 39 -0.41 -15.45 -1.83
N TRP A 40 -0.47 -14.15 -1.53
CA TRP A 40 -1.75 -13.45 -1.35
C TRP A 40 -2.63 -13.52 -2.60
N ALA A 41 -2.04 -13.39 -3.79
CA ALA A 41 -2.78 -13.53 -5.03
C ALA A 41 -3.34 -14.93 -5.21
N ALA A 42 -2.54 -15.97 -4.99
CA ALA A 42 -3.02 -17.36 -5.05
C ALA A 42 -4.17 -17.62 -4.06
N LEU A 43 -4.04 -17.13 -2.82
CA LEU A 43 -5.09 -17.25 -1.80
C LEU A 43 -6.37 -16.50 -2.20
N MET A 44 -6.25 -15.29 -2.73
CA MET A 44 -7.41 -14.50 -3.16
C MET A 44 -8.05 -15.06 -4.42
N VAL A 45 -7.28 -15.65 -5.34
CA VAL A 45 -7.83 -16.36 -6.50
C VAL A 45 -8.61 -17.60 -6.04
N LEU A 46 -8.11 -18.32 -5.04
CA LEU A 46 -8.82 -19.46 -4.47
C LEU A 46 -10.10 -19.05 -3.74
N ALA A 47 -10.07 -17.92 -3.02
CA ALA A 47 -11.19 -17.47 -2.19
C ALA A 47 -12.27 -16.69 -2.98
N ALA A 48 -11.87 -15.82 -3.91
CA ALA A 48 -12.75 -14.91 -4.64
C ALA A 48 -12.90 -15.26 -6.14
N GLY A 49 -12.17 -16.27 -6.62
CA GLY A 49 -12.14 -16.66 -8.03
C GLY A 49 -11.10 -15.90 -8.87
N LEU A 50 -10.95 -16.32 -10.12
CA LEU A 50 -10.09 -15.65 -11.10
C LEU A 50 -10.61 -14.24 -11.42
N GLY A 51 -9.69 -13.30 -11.58
CA GLY A 51 -9.99 -11.96 -12.10
C GLY A 51 -9.41 -10.78 -11.30
N PRO A 52 -9.69 -9.55 -11.76
CA PRO A 52 -9.12 -8.30 -11.23
C PRO A 52 -9.42 -8.05 -9.74
N ASN A 53 -10.52 -8.58 -9.24
CA ASN A 53 -10.92 -8.44 -7.84
C ASN A 53 -9.98 -9.20 -6.90
N ALA A 54 -9.53 -10.40 -7.28
CA ALA A 54 -8.58 -11.18 -6.48
C ALA A 54 -7.22 -10.46 -6.39
N GLY A 55 -6.74 -9.91 -7.51
CA GLY A 55 -5.48 -9.16 -7.55
C GLY A 55 -5.53 -7.87 -6.74
N THR A 56 -6.60 -7.11 -6.88
CA THR A 56 -6.77 -5.86 -6.13
C THR A 56 -6.88 -6.10 -4.63
N LEU A 57 -7.58 -7.16 -4.19
CA LEU A 57 -7.64 -7.53 -2.77
C LEU A 57 -6.31 -8.03 -2.24
N ALA A 58 -5.58 -8.86 -2.99
CA ALA A 58 -4.25 -9.35 -2.62
C ALA A 58 -3.27 -8.19 -2.40
N LEU A 59 -3.19 -7.28 -3.38
CA LEU A 59 -2.37 -6.08 -3.28
C LEU A 59 -2.85 -5.18 -2.14
N ALA A 60 -4.16 -5.02 -1.96
CA ALA A 60 -4.68 -4.15 -0.91
C ALA A 60 -4.34 -4.66 0.50
N LEU A 61 -4.46 -5.98 0.76
CA LEU A 61 -4.12 -6.57 2.05
C LEU A 61 -2.63 -6.45 2.35
N HIS A 62 -1.78 -6.82 1.38
CA HIS A 62 -0.34 -6.75 1.55
C HIS A 62 0.11 -5.29 1.79
N THR A 63 -0.38 -4.36 0.96
CA THR A 63 -0.06 -2.93 1.05
C THR A 63 -0.56 -2.31 2.35
N ALA A 64 -1.77 -2.66 2.80
CA ALA A 64 -2.31 -2.16 4.06
C ALA A 64 -1.48 -2.64 5.25
N GLY A 65 -1.00 -3.89 5.23
CA GLY A 65 -0.08 -4.44 6.22
C GLY A 65 1.22 -3.66 6.31
N VAL A 66 1.80 -3.34 5.17
CA VAL A 66 3.10 -2.66 5.10
C VAL A 66 2.97 -1.16 5.42
N LEU A 67 1.98 -0.47 4.84
CA LEU A 67 1.72 0.95 5.13
C LEU A 67 1.30 1.15 6.59
N GLY A 68 0.46 0.29 7.15
CA GLY A 68 0.06 0.38 8.56
C GLY A 68 1.25 0.32 9.51
N ARG A 69 2.26 -0.50 9.20
CA ARG A 69 3.48 -0.60 10.01
C ARG A 69 4.36 0.65 9.85
N LEU A 70 4.59 1.11 8.62
CA LEU A 70 5.35 2.33 8.36
C LEU A 70 4.70 3.56 8.98
N PHE A 71 3.37 3.65 8.92
CA PHE A 71 2.62 4.74 9.52
C PHE A 71 2.71 4.71 11.05
N ALA A 72 2.66 3.53 11.66
CA ALA A 72 2.87 3.37 13.10
C ALA A 72 4.29 3.77 13.52
N GLU A 73 5.32 3.34 12.78
CA GLU A 73 6.71 3.74 13.03
C GLU A 73 6.90 5.25 12.84
N ALA A 74 6.30 5.85 11.81
CA ALA A 74 6.36 7.30 11.60
C ALA A 74 5.69 8.08 12.75
N LEU A 75 4.55 7.59 13.25
CA LEU A 75 3.87 8.17 14.42
C LEU A 75 4.69 8.04 15.71
N GLU A 76 5.40 6.93 15.90
CA GLU A 76 6.25 6.71 17.07
C GLU A 76 7.52 7.56 17.08
N ASN A 77 8.09 7.82 15.90
CA ASN A 77 9.26 8.67 15.74
C ASN A 77 8.93 10.17 15.82
N THR A 78 7.65 10.56 15.77
CA THR A 78 7.25 11.97 15.85
C THR A 78 7.22 12.42 17.31
N PRO A 79 7.89 13.54 17.67
CA PRO A 79 7.88 14.06 19.03
C PRO A 79 6.45 14.41 19.48
N ARG A 80 6.10 14.02 20.71
CA ARG A 80 4.74 14.18 21.27
C ARG A 80 4.47 15.57 21.86
N GLU A 81 5.50 16.40 21.97
CA GLU A 81 5.46 17.74 22.56
C GLU A 81 4.33 18.63 22.00
N PRO A 82 4.09 18.71 20.67
CA PRO A 82 3.01 19.54 20.14
C PRO A 82 1.61 19.00 20.49
N ALA A 83 1.48 17.68 20.61
CA ALA A 83 0.22 17.05 20.96
C ALA A 83 -0.08 17.19 22.46
N ASP A 84 0.93 17.09 23.31
CA ASP A 84 0.78 17.24 24.75
C ASP A 84 0.51 18.71 25.14
N ALA A 85 1.12 19.69 24.46
CA ALA A 85 0.80 21.12 24.64
C ALA A 85 -0.68 21.45 24.36
N ILE A 86 -1.27 20.84 23.32
CA ILE A 86 -2.70 21.01 23.00
C ILE A 86 -3.59 20.35 24.06
N ARG A 87 -3.16 19.21 24.62
CA ARG A 87 -3.91 18.53 25.70
C ARG A 87 -3.87 19.32 27.00
N GLU A 88 -2.72 19.90 27.35
CA GLU A 88 -2.54 20.75 28.53
C GLU A 88 -3.36 22.04 28.41
N SER A 89 -3.59 22.53 27.19
CA SER A 89 -4.47 23.66 26.89
C SER A 89 -5.97 23.32 26.95
N GLY A 90 -6.35 22.11 27.40
CA GLY A 90 -7.74 21.65 27.48
C GLY A 90 -8.29 21.02 26.19
N GLY A 91 -7.46 20.82 25.17
CA GLY A 91 -7.85 20.21 23.91
C GLY A 91 -8.08 18.70 24.01
N GLY A 92 -9.13 18.21 23.35
CA GLY A 92 -9.45 16.79 23.29
C GLY A 92 -8.37 15.94 22.58
N ARG A 93 -8.31 14.63 22.88
CA ARG A 93 -7.33 13.68 22.30
C ARG A 93 -7.31 13.66 20.77
N MET A 94 -8.44 13.90 20.11
CA MET A 94 -8.53 13.98 18.65
C MET A 94 -7.97 15.30 18.09
N LEU A 95 -8.20 16.43 18.76
CA LEU A 95 -7.65 17.73 18.37
C LEU A 95 -6.12 17.74 18.46
N ALA A 96 -5.59 17.22 19.57
CA ALA A 96 -4.15 17.05 19.75
C ALA A 96 -3.50 16.16 18.68
N PHE A 97 -4.23 15.17 18.16
CA PHE A 97 -3.76 14.35 17.05
C PHE A 97 -3.76 15.13 15.73
N CYS A 98 -4.91 15.68 15.34
CA CYS A 98 -5.09 16.32 14.05
C CYS A 98 -4.22 17.57 13.88
N TYR A 99 -3.97 18.31 14.96
CA TYR A 99 -3.22 19.57 14.89
C TYR A 99 -1.83 19.50 15.51
N GLY A 100 -1.57 18.54 16.40
CA GLY A 100 -0.24 18.38 17.02
C GLY A 100 0.65 17.38 16.30
N THR A 101 0.12 16.18 16.01
CA THR A 101 0.95 15.08 15.46
C THR A 101 0.82 14.96 13.94
N LEU A 102 -0.41 14.96 13.42
CA LEU A 102 -0.71 14.70 12.01
C LEU A 102 0.04 15.59 11.02
N PRO A 103 0.18 16.92 11.23
CA PRO A 103 0.87 17.79 10.27
C PRO A 103 2.36 17.46 10.15
N GLY A 104 2.99 17.01 11.24
CA GLY A 104 4.40 16.62 11.26
C GLY A 104 4.67 15.31 10.52
N VAL A 105 3.75 14.35 10.59
CA VAL A 105 3.91 13.05 9.92
C VAL A 105 3.38 13.02 8.48
N TRP A 106 2.60 14.03 8.10
CA TRP A 106 1.91 14.10 6.81
C TRP A 106 2.82 13.94 5.58
N PRO A 107 3.96 14.67 5.47
CA PRO A 107 4.84 14.53 4.31
C PRO A 107 5.39 13.11 4.16
N GLN A 108 5.72 12.47 5.29
CA GLN A 108 6.27 11.11 5.31
C GLN A 108 5.20 10.06 4.98
N LEU A 109 3.96 10.24 5.48
CA LEU A 109 2.79 9.42 5.11
C LEU A 109 2.53 9.45 3.60
N VAL A 110 2.56 10.65 3.01
CA VAL A 110 2.36 10.86 1.57
C VAL A 110 3.49 10.21 0.76
N ALA A 111 4.75 10.40 1.17
CA ALA A 111 5.90 9.80 0.50
C ALA A 111 5.83 8.26 0.50
N TYR A 112 5.49 7.65 1.63
CA TYR A 112 5.32 6.19 1.72
C TYR A 112 4.16 5.69 0.89
N THR A 113 3.04 6.42 0.87
CA THR A 113 1.88 6.06 0.05
C THR A 113 2.24 6.10 -1.44
N LEU A 114 2.91 7.15 -1.90
CA LEU A 114 3.33 7.30 -3.29
C LEU A 114 4.33 6.21 -3.71
N TYR A 115 5.36 5.97 -2.89
CA TYR A 115 6.33 4.92 -3.16
C TYR A 115 5.66 3.54 -3.25
N ARG A 116 4.74 3.24 -2.34
CA ARG A 116 4.05 1.95 -2.34
C ARG A 116 3.04 1.84 -3.48
N TRP A 117 2.41 2.95 -3.88
CA TRP A 117 1.52 2.98 -5.03
C TRP A 117 2.26 2.63 -6.33
N GLU A 118 3.44 3.19 -6.55
CA GLU A 118 4.31 2.85 -7.68
C GLU A 118 4.68 1.36 -7.67
N ASN A 119 5.15 0.86 -6.52
CA ASN A 119 5.49 -0.56 -6.37
C ASN A 119 4.29 -1.46 -6.67
N ASN A 120 3.10 -1.09 -6.21
CA ASN A 120 1.88 -1.83 -6.47
C ASN A 120 1.47 -1.84 -7.94
N ILE A 121 1.70 -0.76 -8.68
CA ILE A 121 1.44 -0.73 -10.14
C ILE A 121 2.36 -1.71 -10.86
N ARG A 122 3.66 -1.73 -10.50
CA ARG A 122 4.61 -2.70 -11.03
C ARG A 122 4.18 -4.13 -10.70
N MET A 123 3.77 -4.37 -9.46
CA MET A 123 3.34 -5.69 -9.02
C MET A 123 2.01 -6.14 -9.61
N ALA A 124 1.07 -5.23 -9.85
CA ALA A 124 -0.19 -5.55 -10.54
C ALA A 124 0.05 -6.12 -11.95
N SER A 125 1.09 -5.64 -12.64
CA SER A 125 1.46 -6.17 -13.96
C SER A 125 1.93 -7.62 -13.91
N VAL A 126 2.73 -7.97 -12.90
CA VAL A 126 3.21 -9.35 -12.65
C VAL A 126 2.07 -10.25 -12.16
N LEU A 127 1.23 -9.73 -11.28
CA LEU A 127 0.11 -10.47 -10.70
C LEU A 127 -0.92 -10.88 -11.76
N GLY A 128 -1.12 -10.05 -12.78
CA GLY A 128 -2.02 -10.35 -13.89
C GLY A 128 -1.68 -11.66 -14.59
N PHE A 129 -0.41 -12.03 -14.64
CA PHE A 129 0.05 -13.31 -15.20
C PHE A 129 -0.38 -14.51 -14.35
N VAL A 130 -0.53 -14.33 -13.03
CA VAL A 130 -0.86 -15.39 -12.06
C VAL A 130 -2.39 -15.58 -11.91
N GLY A 131 -3.20 -14.92 -12.76
CA GLY A 131 -4.66 -15.06 -12.74
C GLY A 131 -5.42 -13.94 -12.02
N ALA A 132 -4.72 -12.87 -11.64
CA ALA A 132 -5.35 -11.64 -11.17
C ALA A 132 -6.01 -10.83 -12.30
N GLY A 133 -5.97 -11.28 -13.56
CA GLY A 133 -6.60 -10.58 -14.68
C GLY A 133 -5.85 -9.37 -15.20
N GLY A 134 -6.44 -8.72 -16.22
CA GLY A 134 -5.85 -7.55 -16.89
C GLY A 134 -4.77 -7.90 -17.92
N LEU A 135 -3.80 -7.00 -18.11
CA LEU A 135 -2.77 -7.11 -19.15
C LEU A 135 -1.92 -8.39 -19.02
N GLY A 136 -1.61 -8.81 -17.79
CA GLY A 136 -0.84 -10.04 -17.57
C GLY A 136 -1.61 -11.32 -17.95
N GLN A 137 -2.94 -11.33 -17.81
CA GLN A 137 -3.76 -12.46 -18.27
C GLN A 137 -3.82 -12.49 -19.79
N MET A 138 -3.93 -11.33 -20.45
CA MET A 138 -3.86 -11.26 -21.92
C MET A 138 -2.53 -11.79 -22.44
N LEU A 139 -1.42 -11.42 -21.77
CA LEU A 139 -0.10 -11.95 -22.11
C LEU A 139 -0.04 -13.47 -21.95
N TYR A 140 -0.53 -14.01 -20.83
CA TYR A 140 -0.58 -15.45 -20.59
C TYR A 140 -1.36 -16.19 -21.69
N VAL A 141 -2.53 -15.67 -22.07
CA VAL A 141 -3.37 -16.26 -23.12
C VAL A 141 -2.67 -16.19 -24.49
N SER A 142 -2.11 -15.05 -24.88
CA SER A 142 -1.39 -14.90 -26.15
C SER A 142 -0.17 -15.82 -26.24
N LEU A 143 0.58 -16.00 -25.16
CA LEU A 143 1.68 -16.96 -25.11
C LEU A 143 1.19 -18.42 -25.18
N SER A 144 0.09 -18.75 -24.48
CA SER A 144 -0.49 -20.11 -24.53
C SER A 144 -1.01 -20.51 -25.93
N LEU A 145 -1.41 -19.51 -26.72
CA LEU A 145 -1.90 -19.66 -28.09
C LEU A 145 -0.77 -19.53 -29.14
N PHE A 146 0.50 -19.41 -28.72
CA PHE A 146 1.66 -19.15 -29.58
C PHE A 146 1.48 -17.94 -30.52
N GLN A 147 0.74 -16.92 -30.06
CA GLN A 147 0.50 -15.67 -30.78
C GLN A 147 1.62 -14.66 -30.49
N GLU A 148 2.81 -14.92 -31.01
CA GLU A 148 4.03 -14.14 -30.73
C GLU A 148 3.87 -12.64 -31.05
N ALA A 149 3.17 -12.29 -32.12
CA ALA A 149 2.91 -10.89 -32.49
C ALA A 149 2.02 -10.16 -31.46
N GLN A 150 1.02 -10.86 -30.90
CA GLN A 150 0.13 -10.31 -29.90
C GLN A 150 0.81 -10.26 -28.53
N ALA A 151 1.61 -11.26 -28.18
CA ALA A 151 2.44 -11.24 -26.98
C ALA A 151 3.43 -10.06 -26.99
N ALA A 152 4.11 -9.82 -28.11
CA ALA A 152 5.05 -8.70 -28.25
C ALA A 152 4.39 -7.32 -28.07
N THR A 153 3.18 -7.13 -28.60
CA THR A 153 2.42 -5.87 -28.43
C THR A 153 1.94 -5.68 -26.99
N VAL A 154 1.52 -6.74 -26.31
CA VAL A 154 1.14 -6.67 -24.88
C VAL A 154 2.36 -6.35 -24.01
N ILE A 155 3.51 -6.99 -24.26
CA ILE A 155 4.76 -6.68 -23.56
C ILE A 155 5.17 -5.22 -23.77
N LEU A 156 5.08 -4.71 -25.01
CA LEU A 156 5.39 -3.32 -25.32
C LEU A 156 4.44 -2.36 -24.60
N ALA A 157 3.13 -2.66 -24.57
CA ALA A 157 2.15 -1.85 -23.84
C ALA A 157 2.43 -1.83 -22.33
N MET A 158 2.82 -2.97 -21.74
CA MET A 158 3.24 -3.05 -20.34
C MET A 158 4.50 -2.21 -20.09
N LEU A 159 5.49 -2.26 -20.99
CA LEU A 159 6.71 -1.46 -20.89
C LEU A 159 6.39 0.04 -20.89
N VAL A 160 5.58 0.51 -21.85
CA VAL A 160 5.19 1.92 -21.96
C VAL A 160 4.43 2.38 -20.71
N LEU A 161 3.51 1.54 -20.19
CA LEU A 161 2.78 1.84 -18.97
C LEU A 161 3.72 1.99 -17.77
N VAL A 162 4.66 1.06 -17.59
CA VAL A 162 5.63 1.11 -16.50
C VAL A 162 6.51 2.36 -16.60
N LEU A 163 7.02 2.67 -17.80
CA LEU A 163 7.83 3.87 -18.02
C LEU A 163 7.06 5.16 -17.77
N ALA A 164 5.79 5.22 -18.18
CA ALA A 164 4.93 6.37 -17.92
C ALA A 164 4.69 6.58 -16.41
N VAL A 165 4.47 5.49 -15.68
CA VAL A 165 4.26 5.51 -14.21
C VAL A 165 5.54 5.87 -13.46
N ASP A 166 6.69 5.33 -13.88
CA ASP A 166 8.00 5.64 -13.31
C ASP A 166 8.34 7.12 -13.56
N GLY A 167 8.02 7.64 -14.75
CA GLY A 167 8.18 9.06 -15.09
C GLY A 167 7.26 9.99 -14.28
N LEU A 168 5.98 9.64 -14.13
CA LEU A 168 5.03 10.40 -13.31
C LEU A 168 5.45 10.41 -11.83
N SER A 169 5.92 9.26 -11.34
CA SER A 169 6.38 9.10 -9.96
C SER A 169 7.68 9.88 -9.71
N GLY A 170 8.61 9.88 -10.67
CA GLY A 170 9.82 10.70 -10.62
C GLY A 170 9.50 12.19 -10.54
N TRP A 171 8.57 12.67 -11.37
CA TRP A 171 8.10 14.05 -11.35
C TRP A 171 7.41 14.43 -10.04
N ALA A 172 6.53 13.56 -9.53
CA ALA A 172 5.86 13.78 -8.25
C ALA A 172 6.84 13.76 -7.07
N ARG A 173 7.86 12.89 -7.07
CA ARG A 173 8.87 12.84 -6.00
C ARG A 173 9.70 14.12 -5.97
N GLN A 174 10.11 14.62 -7.13
CA GLN A 174 10.89 15.86 -7.24
C GLN A 174 10.12 17.11 -6.78
N ARG A 175 8.79 17.12 -6.86
CA ARG A 175 7.98 18.29 -6.50
C ARG A 175 7.54 18.34 -5.03
N TRP A 176 7.55 17.21 -4.32
CA TRP A 176 7.05 17.12 -2.94
C TRP A 176 8.13 16.74 -1.91
N VAL A 177 9.34 16.36 -2.36
CA VAL A 177 10.48 15.98 -1.49
C VAL A 177 11.65 16.98 -1.58
N SER A 178 11.52 18.05 -2.38
CA SER A 178 12.48 19.17 -2.42
C SER A 178 12.05 20.33 -1.53
#